data_AF-A0A2K4ZB39-F1
#
_entry.id   AF-A0A2K4ZB39-F1
#
_cell.length_a   1.000
_cell.length_b   1.000
_cell.length_c   1.000
_cell.angle_alpha   90.00
_cell.angle_beta   90.00
_cell.angle_gamma   90.00
#
_symmetry.space_group_name_H-M   'P 1'
#
loop_
_entity.id
_entity.type
_entity.pdbx_description
1 polymer ?
#
loop_
_entity_poly.entity_id
_entity_poly.type
_entity_poly.pdbx_seq_one_letter_code
_entity_poly.pdbx_strand_id
1 'polypeptide(L)' 'MSELQKQVMEIIEEMPEENLKVLVNFMQIFVQSKNKPLPVAHSVKKASKRIGIAEGEELYAPDYDIDEYNGEIAKMFGVV' A
#
# COMPACT_ATOMS: atom_id res chain seq x y z
N MET A 1 -25.62 20.75 -8.79
CA MET A 1 -24.25 20.20 -8.94
C MET A 1 -23.33 21.04 -8.07
N SER A 2 -22.48 20.44 -7.23
CA SER A 2 -21.55 21.21 -6.39
C SER A 2 -20.38 21.75 -7.22
N GLU A 3 -19.70 22.79 -6.73
CA GLU A 3 -18.51 23.34 -7.40
C GLU A 3 -17.40 22.29 -7.57
N LEU A 4 -17.23 21.41 -6.59
CA LEU A 4 -16.32 20.28 -6.68
C LEU A 4 -16.72 19.30 -7.81
N GLN A 5 -18.01 19.01 -7.95
CA GLN A 5 -18.49 18.10 -9.01
C GLN A 5 -18.24 18.67 -10.41
N LYS A 6 -18.39 19.98 -10.59
CA LYS A 6 -18.08 20.64 -11.88
C LYS A 6 -16.60 20.55 -12.21
N GLN A 7 -15.73 20.90 -11.27
CA GLN A 7 -14.27 20.83 -11.46
C GLN A 7 -13.80 19.40 -11.77
N VAL A 8 -14.35 18.40 -11.08
CA VAL A 8 -14.05 16.99 -11.34
C VAL A 8 -14.46 16.58 -12.75
N MET A 9 -15.62 17.06 -13.23
CA MET A 9 -16.11 16.73 -14.56
C MET A 9 -15.24 17.34 -15.66
N GLU A 10 -14.85 18.61 -15.52
CA GLU A 10 -13.93 19.29 -16.45
C GLU A 10 -12.59 18.55 -16.56
N ILE A 11 -12.01 18.12 -15.43
CA ILE A 11 -10.74 17.36 -15.42
C ILE A 11 -10.87 16.00 -16.10
N ILE A 12 -12.01 15.33 -15.94
CA ILE A 12 -12.24 13.99 -16.51
C ILE A 12 -12.47 14.07 -18.04
N GLU A 13 -13.17 15.10 -18.52
CA GLU A 13 -13.44 15.26 -19.97
C GLU A 13 -12.18 15.50 -20.79
N GLU A 14 -11.18 16.21 -20.25
CA GLU A 14 -9.92 16.47 -20.94
C GLU A 14 -8.89 15.34 -20.80
N MET A 15 -9.21 14.27 -20.06
CA MET A 15 -8.26 13.22 -19.73
C MET A 15 -8.16 12.15 -20.84
N PRO A 16 -6.95 11.77 -21.27
CA PRO A 16 -6.78 10.66 -22.22
C PRO A 16 -7.21 9.32 -21.60
N GLU A 17 -7.64 8.38 -22.46
CA GLU A 17 -8.26 7.11 -22.02
C GLU A 17 -7.34 6.26 -21.14
N GLU A 18 -6.03 6.27 -21.40
CA GLU A 18 -5.02 5.59 -20.59
C GLU A 18 -5.01 6.09 -19.15
N ASN A 19 -5.13 7.41 -18.96
CA ASN A 19 -5.15 8.04 -17.65
C ASN A 19 -6.48 7.81 -16.93
N LEU A 20 -7.60 7.77 -17.68
CA LEU A 20 -8.90 7.40 -17.14
C LEU A 20 -8.91 5.97 -16.58
N LYS A 21 -8.29 5.02 -17.29
CA LYS A 21 -8.13 3.63 -16.82
C LYS A 21 -7.35 3.57 -15.50
N VAL A 22 -6.27 4.35 -15.40
CA VAL A 22 -5.47 4.46 -14.18
C VAL A 22 -6.28 5.06 -13.03
N LEU A 23 -7.02 6.15 -13.27
CA LEU A 23 -7.87 6.80 -12.27
C LEU A 23 -8.96 5.86 -11.72
N VAL A 24 -9.61 5.09 -12.60
CA VAL A 24 -10.62 4.10 -12.21
C VAL A 24 -10.01 3.02 -11.32
N ASN A 25 -8.82 2.51 -11.65
CA ASN A 25 -8.13 1.51 -10.83
C ASN A 25 -7.81 2.07 -9.43
N PHE A 26 -7.31 3.31 -9.34
CA PHE A 26 -7.07 3.95 -8.05
C PHE A 26 -8.35 4.12 -7.25
N MET A 27 -9.43 4.60 -7.86
CA MET A 27 -10.71 4.74 -7.18
C MET A 27 -11.23 3.39 -6.68
N GLN A 28 -11.07 2.30 -7.44
CA GLN A 28 -11.44 0.97 -6.97
C GLN A 28 -10.66 0.54 -5.73
N ILE A 29 -9.36 0.81 -5.65
CA ILE A 29 -8.54 0.49 -4.47
C ILE A 29 -9.02 1.27 -3.24
N PHE A 30 -9.14 2.60 -3.36
CA PHE A 30 -9.43 3.47 -2.22
C PHE A 30 -10.90 3.48 -1.80
N VAL A 31 -11.83 3.25 -2.73
CA VAL A 31 -13.28 3.24 -2.46
C VAL A 31 -13.74 1.84 -2.03
N GLN A 32 -13.24 0.75 -2.63
CA GLN A 32 -13.66 -0.60 -2.22
C GLN A 32 -13.07 -1.05 -0.88
N SER A 33 -11.94 -0.48 -0.45
CA SER A 33 -11.34 -0.76 0.86
C SER A 33 -12.27 -0.45 2.04
N LYS A 34 -13.33 0.35 1.85
CA LYS A 34 -14.25 0.74 2.92
C LYS A 34 -15.45 -0.19 3.09
N ASN A 35 -15.71 -1.08 2.12
CA ASN A 35 -16.97 -1.83 2.03
C ASN A 35 -16.84 -3.37 1.88
N LYS A 36 -15.64 -3.94 1.96
CA LYS A 36 -15.47 -5.40 2.06
C LYS A 36 -15.12 -5.81 3.49
N PRO A 37 -15.98 -6.55 4.20
CA PRO A 37 -15.47 -7.48 5.21
C PRO A 37 -14.52 -8.42 4.47
N LEU A 38 -13.28 -8.56 4.97
CA LEU A 38 -12.39 -9.64 4.54
C LEU A 38 -13.21 -10.94 4.47
N PRO A 39 -13.16 -11.70 3.36
CA PRO A 39 -13.82 -12.99 3.35
C PRO A 39 -13.19 -13.83 4.46
N VAL A 40 -14.01 -14.12 5.47
CA VAL A 40 -13.72 -15.09 6.51
C VAL A 40 -13.70 -16.44 5.81
N ALA A 41 -12.53 -16.82 5.31
CA ALA A 41 -12.28 -18.16 4.82
C ALA A 41 -11.05 -18.70 5.56
N HIS A 42 -11.38 -19.47 6.59
CA HIS A 42 -10.56 -20.50 7.24
C HIS A 42 -9.42 -20.06 8.17
N SER A 43 -9.78 -20.02 9.45
CA SER A 43 -9.08 -20.72 10.53
C SER A 43 -7.57 -20.93 10.37
N VAL A 44 -6.78 -19.95 10.77
CA VAL A 44 -5.42 -20.22 11.27
C VAL A 44 -5.25 -19.50 12.59
N LYS A 45 -5.12 -20.31 13.63
CA LYS A 45 -4.75 -19.91 14.98
C LYS A 45 -3.51 -19.02 14.93
N LYS A 46 -3.50 -17.97 15.75
CA LYS A 46 -2.31 -17.26 16.26
C LYS A 46 -1.24 -16.91 15.22
N ALA A 47 -1.28 -15.69 14.73
CA ALA A 47 -0.20 -14.73 14.91
C ALA A 47 -0.56 -13.44 14.17
N SER A 48 -0.34 -12.31 14.84
CA SER A 48 -0.16 -11.02 14.18
C SER A 48 0.95 -11.17 13.15
N LYS A 49 0.59 -11.43 11.89
CA LYS A 49 1.54 -11.72 10.81
C LYS A 49 2.31 -10.43 10.53
N ARG A 50 3.51 -10.29 11.12
CA ARG A 50 4.48 -9.28 10.71
C ARG A 50 4.64 -9.41 9.20
N ILE A 51 4.37 -8.33 8.48
CA ILE A 51 4.67 -8.24 7.06
C ILE A 51 6.20 -8.45 6.94
N GLY A 52 6.63 -9.44 6.16
CA GLY A 52 8.04 -9.77 5.95
C GLY A 52 8.53 -11.13 6.49
N ILE A 53 7.68 -11.95 7.10
CA ILE A 53 8.06 -13.32 7.48
C ILE A 53 7.39 -14.32 6.52
N ALA A 54 8.13 -14.76 5.51
CA ALA A 54 7.83 -16.00 4.78
C ALA A 54 8.61 -17.13 5.47
N GLU A 55 7.91 -17.92 6.29
CA GLU A 55 8.52 -19.07 6.96
C GLU A 55 9.12 -20.03 5.92
N GLY A 56 10.43 -20.26 5.98
CA GLY A 56 11.13 -21.21 5.11
C GLY A 56 11.77 -20.63 3.85
N GLU A 57 11.68 -19.33 3.61
CA GLU A 57 12.37 -18.65 2.50
C GLU A 57 13.56 -17.82 3.02
N GLU A 58 14.73 -17.98 2.40
CA GLU A 58 15.88 -17.09 2.60
C GLU A 58 15.62 -15.76 1.89
N LEU A 59 14.93 -14.85 2.58
CA LEU A 59 14.60 -13.51 2.06
C LEU A 59 15.79 -12.54 2.08
N TYR A 60 16.91 -12.94 2.68
CA TYR A 60 18.15 -12.17 2.77
C TYR A 60 19.32 -13.09 2.39
N ALA A 61 20.35 -12.52 1.77
CA ALA A 61 21.58 -13.25 1.51
C ALA A 61 22.25 -13.60 2.85
N PRO A 62 22.89 -14.78 3.00
CA PRO A 62 23.50 -15.22 4.26
C PRO A 62 24.54 -14.26 4.85
N ASP A 63 25.11 -13.39 4.01
CA ASP A 63 26.13 -12.39 4.32
C ASP A 63 25.57 -10.95 4.42
N TYR A 64 24.26 -10.77 4.28
CA TYR A 64 23.63 -9.46 4.38
C TYR A 64 23.43 -9.06 5.84
N ASP A 65 24.20 -8.09 6.31
CA ASP A 65 24.05 -7.49 7.63
C ASP A 65 22.92 -6.44 7.61
N ILE A 66 21.75 -6.85 8.11
CA ILE A 66 20.58 -5.97 8.20
C ILE A 66 20.85 -4.77 9.13
N ASP A 67 21.77 -4.89 10.07
CA ASP A 67 22.02 -3.86 11.09
C ASP A 67 23.05 -2.81 10.67
N GLU A 68 23.72 -2.99 9.52
CA GLU A 68 24.80 -2.12 9.03
C GLU A 68 24.37 -0.63 8.98
N TYR A 69 23.15 -0.37 8.52
CA TYR A 69 22.64 1.00 8.32
C TYR A 69 21.83 1.55 9.51
N ASN A 70 21.66 0.78 10.59
CA ASN A 70 20.84 1.23 11.72
C ASN A 70 21.35 2.54 12.33
N GLY A 71 22.67 2.76 12.32
CA GLY A 71 23.27 4.01 12.81
C GLY A 71 22.95 5.23 11.93
N GLU A 72 22.84 5.05 10.62
CA GLU A 72 22.41 6.13 9.72
C GLU A 72 20.91 6.39 9.82
N ILE A 73 20.11 5.32 9.93
CA ILE A 73 18.67 5.40 10.16
C ILE A 73 18.38 6.14 11.46
N ALA A 74 19.08 5.82 12.56
CA ALA A 74 18.92 6.51 13.84
C ALA A 74 19.14 8.03 13.72
N LYS A 75 20.16 8.46 12.95
CA LYS A 75 20.42 9.88 12.66
C LYS A 75 19.27 10.53 11.90
N MET A 76 18.67 9.85 10.92
CA MET A 76 17.51 10.37 10.17
C MET A 76 16.29 10.59 11.05
N PHE A 77 16.12 9.77 12.09
CA PHE A 77 15.01 9.87 13.05
C PHE A 77 15.35 10.67 14.31
N GLY A 78 16.53 11.30 14.38
CA GLY A 78 16.95 12.12 15.52
C GLY A 78 17.12 11.33 16.82
N VAL A 79 17.28 10.01 16.72
CA VAL A 79 17.57 9.13 17.85
C VAL A 79 19.09 9.08 17.98
N VAL A 80 19.61 9.67 19.06
CA VAL A 80 21.03 9.65 19.44
C VAL A 80 21.17 8.92 20.76
#